data_AF-A0A1G3LZR5-F1
#
_entry.id   AF-A0A1G3LZR5-F1
#
_cell.length_a   1.000
_cell.length_b   1.000
_cell.length_c   1.000
_cell.angle_alpha   90.00
_cell.angle_beta   90.00
_cell.angle_gamma   90.00
#
_symmetry.space_group_name_H-M   'P 1'
#
loop_
_entity.id
_entity.type
_entity.pdbx_description
1 polymer ?
#
loop_
_entity_poly.entity_id
_entity_poly.type
_entity_poly.pdbx_seq_one_letter_code
_entity_poly.pdbx_strand_id
1 'polypeptide(L)'
;MNFQHRDTDSTVAYDGSFPGFLCACAEALNAPEPVPRVVKSTVLESLFEERCAVKRDDDRAAALWTRLTKRAGPEAMRSLLEAFLSDIAEADSVAARAMRRVWMEGPSSLRDLSDSVMLDLEKAARRASMEAHLYCGFVRFSELSDGSWYAPVKPACDVLVLIADHFAARFSTMRFAIHDLGRGSAVLHEPGKGWSLADDFGLGTESGTADELLSGTERDIRRLWQLYFDTIAIESRHNPKLQSSKMPKHYWNLLIEMNRGEPSA
;
A
#
# COMPACT_ATOMS: atom_id res chain seq x y z
N MET A 1 10.71 -29.51 -21.89
CA MET A 1 9.50 -29.56 -22.74
C MET A 1 9.66 -28.45 -23.77
N ASN A 2 9.56 -28.78 -25.06
CA ASN A 2 10.06 -27.97 -26.18
C ASN A 2 9.30 -26.64 -26.33
N PHE A 3 10.03 -25.52 -26.31
CA PHE A 3 9.51 -24.21 -26.72
C PHE A 3 9.54 -24.12 -28.24
N GLN A 4 8.41 -24.37 -28.89
CA GLN A 4 8.20 -23.95 -30.28
C GLN A 4 8.06 -22.43 -30.32
N HIS A 5 8.69 -21.80 -31.32
CA HIS A 5 8.57 -20.39 -31.68
C HIS A 5 7.11 -19.90 -31.54
N ARG A 6 6.85 -18.96 -30.63
CA ARG A 6 5.57 -18.27 -30.48
C ARG A 6 5.78 -16.81 -30.82
N ASP A 7 5.30 -16.41 -31.98
CA ASP A 7 5.41 -15.08 -32.56
C ASP A 7 4.28 -14.14 -32.07
N THR A 8 3.78 -14.37 -30.85
CA THR A 8 2.68 -13.61 -30.24
C THR A 8 3.13 -12.98 -28.94
N ASP A 9 2.75 -11.72 -28.78
CA ASP A 9 3.00 -10.81 -27.65
C ASP A 9 2.66 -11.49 -26.32
N SER A 10 3.62 -12.25 -25.77
CA SER A 10 3.36 -13.15 -24.66
C SER A 10 3.11 -12.34 -23.40
N THR A 11 2.04 -12.68 -22.67
CA THR A 11 1.71 -11.97 -21.42
C THR A 11 1.79 -12.92 -20.25
N VAL A 12 2.46 -12.51 -19.18
CA VAL A 12 2.52 -13.24 -17.91
C VAL A 12 1.59 -12.59 -16.90
N ALA A 13 0.68 -13.38 -16.34
CA ALA A 13 -0.30 -12.94 -15.38
C ALA A 13 0.08 -13.38 -13.95
N TYR A 14 -0.10 -12.51 -12.97
CA TYR A 14 0.11 -12.82 -11.54
C TYR A 14 -1.14 -12.54 -10.70
N ASP A 15 -1.13 -13.01 -9.46
CA ASP A 15 -2.26 -13.01 -8.53
C ASP A 15 -2.59 -11.64 -7.91
N GLY A 16 -1.85 -10.58 -8.26
CA GLY A 16 -1.99 -9.24 -7.67
C GLY A 16 -1.12 -9.00 -6.42
N SER A 17 -0.51 -10.05 -5.85
CA SER A 17 0.40 -9.92 -4.71
C SER A 17 1.81 -9.52 -5.15
N PHE A 18 2.57 -8.90 -4.24
CA PHE A 18 3.97 -8.56 -4.53
C PHE A 18 4.87 -9.79 -4.75
N PRO A 19 4.76 -10.89 -3.98
CA PRO A 19 5.51 -12.11 -4.29
C PRO A 19 5.16 -12.68 -5.67
N GLY A 20 3.86 -12.74 -6.02
CA GLY A 20 3.42 -13.17 -7.35
C GLY A 20 3.96 -12.28 -8.47
N PHE A 21 4.00 -10.96 -8.25
CA PHE A 21 4.61 -9.99 -9.16
C PHE A 21 6.10 -10.27 -9.39
N LEU A 22 6.86 -10.56 -8.33
CA LEU A 22 8.27 -10.92 -8.43
C LEU A 22 8.48 -12.23 -9.21
N CYS A 23 7.63 -13.23 -8.98
CA CYS A 23 7.66 -14.47 -9.77
C CYS A 23 7.43 -14.19 -11.27
N ALA A 24 6.43 -13.37 -11.61
CA ALA A 24 6.14 -13.00 -12.99
C ALA A 24 7.27 -12.17 -13.62
N CYS A 25 7.88 -11.25 -12.88
CA CYS A 25 9.07 -10.53 -13.33
C CYS A 25 10.25 -11.49 -13.58
N ALA A 26 10.45 -12.50 -12.73
CA ALA A 26 11.49 -13.51 -12.97
C ALA A 26 11.25 -14.31 -14.25
N GLU A 27 10.00 -14.68 -14.57
CA GLU A 27 9.67 -15.32 -15.85
C GLU A 27 9.99 -14.38 -17.03
N ALA A 28 9.54 -13.13 -16.96
CA ALA A 28 9.80 -12.15 -18.01
C ALA A 28 11.29 -11.89 -18.24
N LEU A 29 12.11 -11.87 -17.17
CA LEU A 29 13.56 -11.70 -17.26
C LEU A 29 14.29 -12.87 -17.92
N ASN A 30 13.74 -14.08 -17.83
CA ASN A 30 14.36 -15.30 -18.39
C ASN A 30 13.82 -15.66 -19.79
N ALA A 31 12.76 -14.98 -20.24
CA ALA A 31 12.15 -15.22 -21.54
C ALA A 31 12.98 -14.63 -22.69
N PRO A 32 12.93 -15.22 -23.91
CA PRO A 32 13.51 -14.63 -25.09
C PRO A 32 12.78 -13.34 -25.50
N GLU A 33 13.42 -12.54 -26.35
CA GLU A 33 12.75 -11.38 -26.96
C GLU A 33 11.69 -11.82 -27.98
N PRO A 34 10.53 -11.15 -28.08
CA PRO A 34 10.12 -10.00 -27.27
C PRO A 34 9.76 -10.39 -25.83
N VAL A 35 10.25 -9.60 -24.87
CA VAL A 35 9.99 -9.85 -23.43
C VAL A 35 8.49 -9.83 -23.10
N PRO A 36 7.98 -10.82 -22.35
CA PRO A 36 6.57 -10.88 -21.98
C PRO A 36 6.10 -9.68 -21.17
N ARG A 37 4.86 -9.22 -21.41
CA ARG A 37 4.23 -8.17 -20.59
C ARG A 37 3.79 -8.76 -19.25
N VAL A 38 4.05 -8.05 -18.14
CA VAL A 38 3.61 -8.46 -16.80
C VAL A 38 2.32 -7.73 -16.44
N VAL A 39 1.26 -8.47 -16.11
CA VAL A 39 -0.07 -7.91 -15.77
C VAL A 39 -0.72 -8.64 -14.60
N LYS A 40 -1.57 -7.94 -13.83
CA LYS A 40 -2.45 -8.60 -12.86
C LYS A 40 -3.46 -9.47 -13.58
N SER A 41 -3.77 -10.62 -13.02
CA SER A 41 -4.83 -11.53 -13.49
C SER A 41 -6.21 -10.89 -13.53
N THR A 42 -6.44 -9.84 -12.75
CA THR A 42 -7.70 -9.09 -12.71
C THR A 42 -7.86 -8.07 -13.85
N VAL A 43 -6.80 -7.76 -14.59
CA VAL A 43 -6.90 -6.87 -15.76
C VAL A 43 -7.68 -7.59 -16.86
N LEU A 44 -8.60 -6.89 -17.54
CA LEU A 44 -9.40 -7.50 -18.60
C LEU A 44 -8.50 -8.02 -19.73
N GLU A 45 -8.83 -9.21 -20.24
CA GLU A 45 -8.15 -9.81 -21.39
C GLU A 45 -8.63 -9.20 -22.70
N SER A 46 -7.69 -8.93 -23.61
CA SER A 46 -8.06 -8.63 -25.00
C SER A 46 -8.48 -9.91 -25.72
N LEU A 47 -9.32 -9.79 -26.77
CA LEU A 47 -9.95 -10.93 -27.46
C LEU A 47 -8.97 -12.00 -27.98
N PHE A 48 -7.71 -11.63 -28.24
CA PHE A 48 -6.66 -12.51 -28.76
C PHE A 48 -5.42 -12.59 -27.86
N GLU A 49 -5.53 -12.17 -26.60
CA GLU A 49 -4.40 -12.16 -25.66
C GLU A 49 -4.19 -13.56 -25.05
N GLU A 50 -3.02 -14.16 -25.29
CA GLU A 50 -2.63 -15.39 -24.60
C GLU A 50 -1.87 -15.04 -23.31
N ARG A 51 -2.45 -15.42 -22.15
CA ARG A 51 -1.83 -15.23 -20.85
C ARG A 51 -1.30 -16.52 -20.25
N CYS A 52 -0.05 -16.46 -19.80
CA CYS A 52 0.57 -17.50 -18.99
C CYS A 52 0.43 -17.12 -17.51
N ALA A 53 -0.38 -17.85 -16.76
CA ALA A 53 -0.51 -17.65 -15.33
C ALA A 53 0.75 -18.12 -14.60
N VAL A 54 1.38 -17.24 -13.84
CA VAL A 54 2.56 -17.54 -13.03
C VAL A 54 2.12 -17.85 -11.61
N LYS A 55 2.50 -19.03 -11.12
CA LYS A 55 2.23 -19.44 -9.74
C LYS A 55 3.13 -18.67 -8.77
N ARG A 56 2.53 -18.15 -7.70
CA ARG A 56 3.24 -17.56 -6.56
C ARG A 56 4.13 -18.62 -5.88
N ASP A 57 5.39 -18.24 -5.67
CA ASP A 57 6.41 -19.01 -4.95
C ASP A 57 7.24 -18.02 -4.12
N ASP A 58 7.01 -18.02 -2.80
CA ASP A 58 7.56 -17.02 -1.89
C ASP A 58 9.08 -17.15 -1.74
N ASP A 59 9.62 -18.36 -1.78
CA ASP A 59 11.06 -18.60 -1.71
C ASP A 59 11.76 -18.06 -2.97
N ARG A 60 11.17 -18.32 -4.14
CA ARG A 60 11.66 -17.79 -5.41
C ARG A 60 11.57 -16.26 -5.46
N ALA A 61 10.46 -15.69 -5.01
CA ALA A 61 10.26 -14.24 -4.93
C ALA A 61 11.31 -13.59 -4.02
N ALA A 62 11.52 -14.15 -2.82
CA ALA A 62 12.53 -13.67 -1.87
C ALA A 62 13.96 -13.78 -2.42
N ALA A 63 14.27 -14.86 -3.14
CA ALA A 63 15.57 -15.04 -3.79
C ALA A 63 15.81 -14.00 -4.90
N LEU A 64 14.81 -13.72 -5.74
CA LEU A 64 14.89 -12.67 -6.75
C LEU A 64 15.08 -11.30 -6.11
N TRP A 65 14.27 -10.98 -5.10
CA TRP A 65 14.35 -9.73 -4.37
C TRP A 65 15.75 -9.52 -3.79
N THR A 66 16.28 -10.53 -3.08
CA THR A 66 17.61 -10.49 -2.49
C THR A 66 18.71 -10.25 -3.53
N ARG A 67 18.63 -10.91 -4.69
CA ARG A 67 19.57 -10.73 -5.80
C ARG A 67 19.50 -9.32 -6.38
N LEU A 68 18.28 -8.81 -6.61
CA LEU A 68 18.06 -7.47 -7.13
C LEU A 68 18.56 -6.41 -6.14
N THR A 69 18.26 -6.56 -4.85
CA THR A 69 18.77 -5.67 -3.79
C THR A 69 20.29 -5.63 -3.76
N LYS A 70 20.97 -6.78 -3.90
CA LYS A 70 22.45 -6.82 -3.96
C LYS A 70 23.02 -6.12 -5.20
N ARG A 71 22.30 -6.17 -6.33
CA ARG A 71 22.75 -5.59 -7.60
C ARG A 71 22.45 -4.09 -7.72
N ALA A 72 21.26 -3.68 -7.29
CA ALA A 72 20.72 -2.34 -7.51
C ALA A 72 20.73 -1.47 -6.24
N GLY A 73 20.91 -2.07 -5.07
CA GLY A 73 20.87 -1.36 -3.80
C GLY A 73 19.46 -1.11 -3.28
N PRO A 74 19.32 -0.75 -1.99
CA PRO A 74 18.03 -0.66 -1.31
C PRO A 74 17.14 0.47 -1.82
N GLU A 75 17.72 1.59 -2.25
CA GLU A 75 16.97 2.74 -2.79
C GLU A 75 16.22 2.36 -4.07
N ALA A 76 16.88 1.64 -4.97
CA ALA A 76 16.28 1.14 -6.20
C ALA A 76 15.09 0.21 -5.94
N MET A 77 15.28 -0.70 -5.00
CA MET A 77 14.25 -1.65 -4.63
C MET A 77 13.06 -0.96 -3.94
N ARG A 78 13.34 0.05 -3.12
CA ARG A 78 12.30 0.89 -2.53
C ARG A 78 11.46 1.58 -3.60
N SER A 79 12.07 2.22 -4.58
CA SER A 79 11.32 2.87 -5.68
C SER A 79 10.46 1.88 -6.46
N LEU A 80 10.96 0.67 -6.72
CA LEU A 80 10.18 -0.39 -7.38
C LEU A 80 8.98 -0.85 -6.55
N LEU A 81 9.17 -1.04 -5.24
CA LEU A 81 8.08 -1.40 -4.33
C LEU A 81 7.06 -0.27 -4.22
N GLU A 82 7.49 0.97 -4.01
CA GLU A 82 6.61 2.13 -3.94
C GLU A 82 5.80 2.31 -5.24
N ALA A 83 6.42 2.10 -6.41
CA ALA A 83 5.71 2.14 -7.68
C ALA A 83 4.67 1.02 -7.81
N PHE A 84 5.01 -0.22 -7.41
CA PHE A 84 4.07 -1.34 -7.42
C PHE A 84 2.82 -1.09 -6.54
N LEU A 85 3.01 -0.41 -5.40
CA LEU A 85 1.95 -0.08 -4.45
C LEU A 85 1.12 1.16 -4.85
N SER A 86 1.47 1.80 -5.96
CA SER A 86 0.80 3.01 -6.45
C SER A 86 -0.60 2.72 -7.01
N ASP A 87 -1.48 3.71 -6.92
CA ASP A 87 -2.81 3.69 -7.55
C ASP A 87 -2.80 4.15 -9.01
N ILE A 88 -1.65 4.59 -9.53
CA ILE A 88 -1.50 4.98 -10.94
C ILE A 88 -1.77 3.77 -11.85
N ALA A 89 -2.55 3.99 -12.92
CA ALA A 89 -2.84 2.97 -13.91
C ALA A 89 -1.53 2.38 -14.50
N GLU A 90 -1.47 1.05 -14.60
CA GLU A 90 -0.32 0.30 -15.13
C GLU A 90 1.01 0.50 -14.36
N ALA A 91 0.97 1.02 -13.13
CA ALA A 91 2.17 1.25 -12.32
C ALA A 91 2.98 -0.03 -12.06
N ASP A 92 2.31 -1.17 -11.93
CA ASP A 92 2.95 -2.48 -11.82
C ASP A 92 3.64 -2.91 -13.12
N SER A 93 3.02 -2.71 -14.27
CA SER A 93 3.65 -2.95 -15.58
C SER A 93 4.83 -2.01 -15.83
N VAL A 94 4.76 -0.75 -15.37
CA VAL A 94 5.90 0.18 -15.35
C VAL A 94 7.02 -0.35 -14.44
N ALA A 95 6.68 -0.79 -13.22
CA ALA A 95 7.64 -1.35 -12.27
C ALA A 95 8.34 -2.60 -12.83
N ALA A 96 7.63 -3.48 -13.54
CA ALA A 96 8.22 -4.65 -14.20
C ALA A 96 9.25 -4.27 -15.28
N ARG A 97 8.90 -3.31 -16.14
CA ARG A 97 9.80 -2.80 -17.18
C ARG A 97 11.03 -2.10 -16.58
N ALA A 98 10.82 -1.29 -15.55
CA ALA A 98 11.91 -0.64 -14.83
C ALA A 98 12.82 -1.66 -14.13
N MET A 99 12.27 -2.69 -13.49
CA MET A 99 13.03 -3.77 -12.85
C MET A 99 13.93 -4.47 -13.85
N ARG A 100 13.44 -4.74 -15.07
CA ARG A 100 14.27 -5.28 -16.15
C ARG A 100 15.40 -4.36 -16.53
N ARG A 101 15.12 -3.07 -16.67
CA ARG A 101 16.15 -2.10 -17.03
C ARG A 101 17.22 -1.96 -15.94
N VAL A 102 16.82 -1.91 -14.68
CA VAL A 102 17.72 -1.98 -13.52
C VAL A 102 18.52 -3.28 -13.50
N TRP A 103 17.91 -4.40 -13.87
CA TRP A 103 18.61 -5.69 -13.99
C TRP A 103 19.65 -5.69 -15.12
N MET A 104 19.42 -5.01 -16.24
CA MET A 104 20.36 -4.98 -17.37
C MET A 104 21.45 -3.92 -17.20
N GLU A 105 21.05 -2.69 -16.88
CA GLU A 105 21.89 -1.49 -16.90
C GLU A 105 22.43 -1.12 -15.50
N GLY A 106 21.91 -1.75 -14.44
CA GLY A 106 22.26 -1.44 -13.06
C GLY A 106 21.49 -0.24 -12.48
N PRO A 107 21.80 0.17 -11.25
CA PRO A 107 20.99 1.13 -10.49
C PRO A 107 21.04 2.57 -11.01
N SER A 108 22.05 2.93 -11.80
CA SER A 108 22.13 4.25 -12.42
C SER A 108 20.98 4.54 -13.39
N SER A 109 20.37 3.49 -13.95
CA SER A 109 19.23 3.62 -14.88
C SER A 109 18.03 4.32 -14.25
N LEU A 110 17.82 4.20 -12.94
CA LEU A 110 16.72 4.90 -12.24
C LEU A 110 16.83 6.43 -12.28
N ARG A 111 18.05 6.96 -12.50
CA ARG A 111 18.29 8.40 -12.60
C ARG A 111 18.09 8.94 -14.01
N ASP A 112 17.88 8.06 -14.99
CA ASP A 112 17.64 8.46 -16.37
C ASP A 112 16.18 8.85 -16.58
N LEU A 113 15.80 10.04 -16.09
CA LEU A 113 14.45 10.59 -16.24
C LEU A 113 14.13 11.05 -17.67
N SER A 114 15.07 10.92 -18.61
CA SER A 114 14.81 11.17 -20.03
C SER A 114 14.06 10.01 -20.69
N ASP A 115 14.17 8.81 -20.10
CA ASP A 115 13.39 7.65 -20.48
C ASP A 115 12.00 7.66 -19.84
N SER A 116 10.99 7.37 -20.64
CA SER A 116 9.59 7.40 -20.20
C SER A 116 9.30 6.37 -19.11
N VAL A 117 9.92 5.18 -19.15
CA VAL A 117 9.64 4.13 -18.16
C VAL A 117 10.16 4.55 -16.78
N MET A 118 11.37 5.10 -16.72
CA MET A 118 11.95 5.58 -15.46
C MET A 118 11.22 6.81 -14.92
N LEU A 119 10.81 7.72 -15.81
CA LEU A 119 10.00 8.87 -15.41
C LEU A 119 8.65 8.45 -14.82
N ASP A 120 7.97 7.48 -15.45
CA ASP A 120 6.68 7.00 -14.96
C ASP A 120 6.82 6.18 -13.66
N LEU A 121 7.93 5.44 -13.51
CA LEU A 121 8.27 4.79 -12.25
C LEU A 121 8.42 5.81 -11.12
N GLU A 122 9.18 6.88 -11.35
CA GLU A 122 9.40 7.94 -10.35
C GLU A 122 8.06 8.61 -9.95
N LYS A 123 7.17 8.88 -10.91
CA LYS A 123 5.83 9.40 -10.63
C LYS A 123 5.01 8.44 -9.76
N ALA A 124 5.00 7.15 -10.09
CA ALA A 124 4.27 6.13 -9.35
C ALA A 124 4.81 5.93 -7.93
N ALA A 125 6.14 5.83 -7.79
CA ALA A 125 6.82 5.71 -6.50
C ALA A 125 6.53 6.94 -5.63
N ARG A 126 6.71 8.15 -6.17
CA ARG A 126 6.42 9.40 -5.47
C ARG A 126 4.96 9.48 -5.01
N ARG A 127 4.01 9.06 -5.86
CA ARG A 127 2.57 9.05 -5.54
C ARG A 127 2.27 8.20 -4.30
N ALA A 128 2.81 6.98 -4.22
CA ALA A 128 2.63 6.09 -3.09
C ALA A 128 3.37 6.59 -1.83
N SER A 129 4.63 7.01 -1.99
CA SER A 129 5.47 7.49 -0.89
C SER A 129 4.91 8.76 -0.23
N MET A 130 4.39 9.70 -1.02
CA MET A 130 3.73 10.90 -0.50
C MET A 130 2.46 10.56 0.29
N GLU A 131 1.64 9.61 -0.20
CA GLU A 131 0.44 9.18 0.52
C GLU A 131 0.79 8.44 1.81
N ALA A 132 1.78 7.54 1.79
CA ALA A 132 2.28 6.88 2.98
C ALA A 132 2.77 7.89 4.03
N HIS A 133 3.51 8.92 3.60
CA HIS A 133 3.97 9.99 4.49
C HIS A 133 2.81 10.77 5.13
N LEU A 134 1.73 11.04 4.39
CA LEU A 134 0.52 11.63 4.95
C LEU A 134 -0.12 10.71 6.00
N TYR A 135 -0.21 9.40 5.72
CA TYR A 135 -0.75 8.43 6.68
C TYR A 135 0.06 8.33 7.97
N CYS A 136 1.38 8.51 7.94
CA CYS A 136 2.17 8.62 9.17
C CYS A 136 1.67 9.73 10.11
N GLY A 137 1.06 10.80 9.59
CA GLY A 137 0.45 11.87 10.38
C GLY A 137 -1.07 11.73 10.64
N PHE A 138 -1.77 10.91 9.84
CA PHE A 138 -3.23 10.83 9.87
C PHE A 138 -3.80 9.58 10.53
N VAL A 139 -3.02 8.51 10.66
CA VAL A 139 -3.46 7.33 11.42
C VAL A 139 -3.88 7.76 12.84
N ARG A 140 -5.06 7.31 13.26
CA ARG A 140 -5.61 7.50 14.60
C ARG A 140 -5.87 6.13 15.19
N PHE A 141 -5.22 5.84 16.31
CA PHE A 141 -5.46 4.63 17.06
C PHE A 141 -6.56 4.86 18.09
N SER A 142 -7.39 3.84 18.25
CA SER A 142 -8.39 3.76 19.30
C SER A 142 -8.19 2.49 20.09
N GLU A 143 -8.26 2.61 21.41
CA GLU A 143 -8.15 1.45 22.30
C GLU A 143 -9.44 0.63 22.25
N LEU A 144 -9.28 -0.67 22.03
CA LEU A 144 -10.37 -1.66 22.08
C LEU A 144 -10.55 -2.19 23.50
N SER A 145 -11.70 -2.80 23.77
CA SER A 145 -12.05 -3.35 25.09
C SER A 145 -11.09 -4.46 25.57
N ASP A 146 -10.38 -5.12 24.65
CA ASP A 146 -9.36 -6.14 24.97
C ASP A 146 -7.96 -5.54 25.23
N GLY A 147 -7.83 -4.21 25.21
CA GLY A 147 -6.57 -3.49 25.42
C GLY A 147 -5.67 -3.41 24.18
N SER A 148 -6.10 -3.95 23.04
CA SER A 148 -5.41 -3.75 21.76
C SER A 148 -5.79 -2.41 21.13
N TRP A 149 -4.97 -1.94 20.20
CA TRP A 149 -5.19 -0.66 19.51
C TRP A 149 -5.58 -0.89 18.06
N TYR A 150 -6.59 -0.17 17.59
CA TYR A 150 -7.10 -0.31 16.23
C TYR A 150 -7.10 1.03 15.51
N ALA A 151 -6.63 1.03 14.26
CA ALA A 151 -6.64 2.19 13.39
C ALA A 151 -7.20 1.84 12.00
N PRO A 152 -8.41 2.29 11.66
CA PRO A 152 -8.92 2.17 10.30
C PRO A 152 -8.27 3.22 9.38
N VAL A 153 -7.88 2.78 8.19
CA VAL A 153 -7.39 3.63 7.09
C VAL A 153 -8.13 3.28 5.80
N LYS A 154 -8.12 4.20 4.83
CA LYS A 154 -8.70 3.99 3.49
C LYS A 154 -7.86 4.71 2.43
N PRO A 155 -6.60 4.30 2.25
CA PRO A 155 -5.69 4.90 1.30
C PRO A 155 -6.11 4.60 -0.13
N ALA A 156 -5.66 5.42 -1.08
CA ALA A 156 -5.77 5.07 -2.50
C ALA A 156 -4.64 4.10 -2.91
N CYS A 157 -3.39 4.45 -2.57
CA CYS A 157 -2.24 3.55 -2.72
C CYS A 157 -2.25 2.44 -1.65
N ASP A 158 -1.59 1.32 -1.90
CA ASP A 158 -1.38 0.28 -0.89
C ASP A 158 -0.24 0.67 0.07
N VAL A 159 -0.55 1.52 1.05
CA VAL A 159 0.48 2.15 1.90
C VAL A 159 0.87 1.33 3.12
N LEU A 160 0.17 0.23 3.42
CA LEU A 160 0.29 -0.49 4.69
C LEU A 160 1.74 -0.88 5.00
N VAL A 161 2.40 -1.54 4.05
CA VAL A 161 3.81 -1.97 4.20
C VAL A 161 4.78 -0.78 4.23
N LEU A 162 4.40 0.38 3.68
CA LEU A 162 5.23 1.60 3.68
C LEU A 162 5.20 2.33 5.03
N ILE A 163 4.12 2.17 5.80
CA ILE A 163 3.95 2.83 7.10
C ILE A 163 4.18 1.88 8.29
N ALA A 164 4.20 0.57 8.07
CA ALA A 164 4.29 -0.44 9.12
C ALA A 164 5.52 -0.24 10.03
N ASP A 165 6.71 -0.07 9.44
CA ASP A 165 7.95 0.15 10.20
C ASP A 165 7.91 1.43 11.05
N HIS A 166 7.29 2.50 10.53
CA HIS A 166 7.13 3.75 11.27
C HIS A 166 6.33 3.54 12.56
N PHE A 167 5.19 2.86 12.47
CA PHE A 167 4.31 2.62 13.61
C PHE A 167 4.86 1.56 14.55
N ALA A 168 5.47 0.49 14.04
CA ALA A 168 6.13 -0.53 14.85
C ALA A 168 7.28 0.05 15.68
N ALA A 169 8.08 0.97 15.10
CA ALA A 169 9.13 1.66 15.84
C ALA A 169 8.58 2.65 16.89
N ARG A 170 7.54 3.41 16.54
CA ARG A 170 6.95 4.44 17.42
C ARG A 170 6.13 3.86 18.58
N PHE A 171 5.44 2.76 18.33
CA PHE A 171 4.50 2.11 19.25
C PHE A 171 4.91 0.66 19.54
N SER A 172 6.20 0.44 19.76
CA SER A 172 6.82 -0.90 19.90
C SER A 172 6.31 -1.73 21.07
N THR A 173 5.71 -1.09 22.09
CA THR A 173 5.10 -1.76 23.25
C THR A 173 3.59 -2.00 23.10
N MET A 174 2.97 -1.46 22.04
CA MET A 174 1.53 -1.57 21.82
C MET A 174 1.21 -2.75 20.91
N ARG A 175 0.20 -3.53 21.26
CA ARG A 175 -0.41 -4.49 20.34
C ARG A 175 -1.43 -3.74 19.49
N PHE A 176 -1.21 -3.67 18.18
CA PHE A 176 -2.06 -2.84 17.32
C PHE A 176 -2.36 -3.46 15.96
N ALA A 177 -3.46 -3.00 15.35
CA ALA A 177 -3.85 -3.29 13.98
C ALA A 177 -4.10 -1.99 13.20
N ILE A 178 -3.46 -1.83 12.05
CA ILE A 178 -3.79 -0.78 11.06
C ILE A 178 -4.49 -1.45 9.90
N HIS A 179 -5.78 -1.17 9.72
CA HIS A 179 -6.64 -1.88 8.77
C HIS A 179 -7.03 -0.99 7.60
N ASP A 180 -6.66 -1.41 6.39
CA ASP A 180 -7.14 -0.81 5.14
C ASP A 180 -8.56 -1.29 4.82
N LEU A 181 -9.55 -0.45 5.09
CA LEU A 181 -10.97 -0.74 4.83
C LEU A 181 -11.31 -0.89 3.34
N GLY A 182 -10.47 -0.37 2.44
CA GLY A 182 -10.66 -0.48 1.00
C GLY A 182 -10.18 -1.82 0.45
N ARG A 183 -9.11 -2.36 1.01
CA ARG A 183 -8.47 -3.62 0.57
C ARG A 183 -8.79 -4.82 1.46
N GLY A 184 -9.29 -4.59 2.68
CA GLY A 184 -9.53 -5.63 3.68
C GLY A 184 -8.24 -6.21 4.26
N SER A 185 -7.08 -5.62 4.00
CA SER A 185 -5.79 -6.06 4.54
C SER A 185 -5.42 -5.24 5.78
N ALA A 186 -4.61 -5.81 6.67
CA ALA A 186 -4.17 -5.13 7.88
C ALA A 186 -2.71 -5.41 8.22
N VAL A 187 -2.04 -4.40 8.77
CA VAL A 187 -0.77 -4.55 9.49
C VAL A 187 -1.10 -4.91 10.93
N LEU A 188 -0.61 -6.05 11.39
CA LEU A 188 -0.73 -6.51 12.77
C LEU A 188 0.62 -6.39 13.44
N HIS A 189 0.69 -5.73 14.59
CA HIS A 189 1.90 -5.58 15.37
C HIS A 189 1.76 -6.23 16.75
N GLU A 190 2.74 -7.04 17.11
CA GLU A 190 2.85 -7.68 18.41
C GLU A 190 4.15 -7.22 19.10
N PRO A 191 4.08 -6.72 20.35
CA PRO A 191 5.26 -6.28 21.09
C PRO A 191 6.36 -7.34 21.14
N GLY A 192 7.57 -6.96 20.74
CA GLY A 192 8.74 -7.84 20.71
C GLY A 192 8.79 -8.86 19.56
N LYS A 193 7.74 -8.95 18.71
CA LYS A 193 7.70 -9.82 17.53
C LYS A 193 7.76 -9.05 16.20
N GLY A 194 7.48 -7.75 16.22
CA GLY A 194 7.40 -6.91 15.02
C GLY A 194 6.01 -6.92 14.41
N TRP A 195 5.93 -6.71 13.10
CA TRP A 195 4.66 -6.64 12.39
C TRP A 195 4.54 -7.72 11.30
N SER A 196 3.31 -8.11 10.99
CA SER A 196 2.94 -8.98 9.87
C SER A 196 1.76 -8.40 9.09
N LEU A 197 1.63 -8.80 7.83
CA LEU A 197 0.48 -8.47 7.00
C LEU A 197 -0.55 -9.59 7.10
N ALA A 198 -1.82 -9.23 7.28
CA ALA A 198 -2.95 -10.13 7.19
C ALA A 198 -3.85 -9.70 6.04
N ASP A 199 -4.17 -10.66 5.16
CA ASP A 199 -5.21 -10.51 4.15
C ASP A 199 -6.56 -10.88 4.74
N ASP A 200 -7.66 -10.34 4.20
CA ASP A 200 -9.04 -10.59 4.65
C ASP A 200 -9.26 -10.37 6.15
N PHE A 201 -8.66 -9.30 6.69
CA PHE A 201 -8.82 -8.89 8.07
C PHE A 201 -10.22 -8.31 8.31
N GLY A 202 -10.93 -8.92 9.27
CA GLY A 202 -12.20 -8.42 9.76
C GLY A 202 -12.15 -8.20 11.27
N LEU A 203 -12.69 -7.07 11.73
CA LEU A 203 -13.16 -6.97 13.10
C LEU A 203 -14.44 -7.79 13.18
N GLY A 204 -14.50 -8.82 14.03
CA GLY A 204 -15.66 -9.70 14.26
C GLY A 204 -16.88 -8.94 14.79
N THR A 205 -17.44 -8.07 13.95
CA THR A 205 -18.54 -7.12 14.20
C THR A 205 -19.86 -7.70 13.72
N GLU A 206 -20.01 -9.02 13.88
CA GLU A 206 -21.15 -9.79 13.39
C GLU A 206 -22.45 -9.42 14.13
N SER A 207 -22.38 -8.58 15.17
CA SER A 207 -23.52 -8.19 16.01
C SER A 207 -23.46 -6.78 16.63
N GLY A 208 -22.49 -5.93 16.27
CA GLY A 208 -22.29 -4.63 16.95
C GLY A 208 -21.54 -3.60 16.12
N THR A 209 -21.75 -2.32 16.43
CA THR A 209 -21.04 -1.19 15.79
C THR A 209 -19.57 -1.15 16.23
N ALA A 210 -18.66 -0.62 15.41
CA ALA A 210 -17.24 -0.51 15.78
C ALA A 210 -17.01 0.31 17.09
N ASP A 211 -17.95 1.17 17.46
CA ASP A 211 -17.94 1.92 18.74
C ASP A 211 -18.18 1.04 19.98
N GLU A 212 -18.86 -0.12 19.81
CA GLU A 212 -19.07 -1.08 20.90
C GLU A 212 -17.78 -1.82 21.27
N LEU A 213 -16.86 -1.97 20.31
CA LEU A 213 -15.55 -2.57 20.53
C LEU A 213 -14.56 -1.65 21.27
N LEU A 214 -14.86 -0.36 21.39
CA LEU A 214 -13.99 0.61 22.06
C LEU A 214 -13.96 0.39 23.58
N SER A 215 -12.80 0.66 24.18
CA SER A 215 -12.69 0.71 25.64
C SER A 215 -13.55 1.85 26.22
N GLY A 216 -13.97 1.73 27.48
CA GLY A 216 -14.71 2.80 28.16
C GLY A 216 -13.91 4.11 28.20
N THR A 217 -12.61 4.00 28.47
CA THR A 217 -11.66 5.12 28.47
C THR A 217 -11.56 5.80 27.11
N GLU A 218 -11.50 5.03 26.02
CA GLU A 218 -11.44 5.57 24.66
C GLU A 218 -12.68 6.39 24.32
N ARG A 219 -13.88 5.95 24.72
CA ARG A 219 -15.12 6.72 24.50
C ARG A 219 -15.07 8.07 25.21
N ASP A 220 -14.55 8.10 26.43
CA ASP A 220 -14.37 9.36 27.19
C ASP A 220 -13.33 10.28 26.53
N ILE A 221 -12.20 9.73 26.08
CA ILE A 221 -11.17 10.47 25.35
C ILE A 221 -11.75 11.10 24.08
N ARG A 222 -12.52 10.35 23.29
CA ARG A 222 -13.16 10.87 22.08
C ARG A 222 -14.12 12.02 22.38
N ARG A 223 -14.94 11.89 23.41
CA ARG A 223 -15.86 12.95 23.85
C ARG A 223 -15.11 14.21 24.27
N LEU A 224 -14.02 14.06 25.04
CA LEU A 224 -13.17 15.18 25.46
C LEU A 224 -12.46 15.81 24.27
N TRP A 225 -11.99 15.02 23.31
CA TRP A 225 -11.36 15.51 22.08
C TRP A 225 -12.32 16.36 21.24
N GLN A 226 -13.56 15.91 21.06
CA GLN A 226 -14.61 16.67 20.37
C GLN A 226 -14.87 17.99 21.08
N LEU A 227 -15.05 17.97 22.41
CA LEU A 227 -15.25 19.18 23.21
C LEU A 227 -14.05 20.14 23.11
N TYR A 228 -12.83 19.62 23.17
CA TYR A 228 -11.60 20.42 23.01
C TYR A 228 -11.55 21.07 21.63
N PHE A 229 -11.81 20.30 20.57
CA PHE A 229 -11.79 20.80 19.21
C PHE A 229 -12.82 21.91 19.02
N ASP A 230 -14.03 21.75 19.58
CA ASP A 230 -15.10 22.74 19.49
C ASP A 230 -14.80 24.01 20.28
N THR A 231 -14.22 23.88 21.48
CA THR A 231 -13.96 25.01 22.37
C THR A 231 -12.72 25.81 22.01
N ILE A 232 -11.69 25.16 21.44
CA ILE A 232 -10.43 25.81 21.06
C ILE A 232 -10.43 26.23 19.58
N ALA A 233 -11.39 25.77 18.76
CA ALA A 233 -11.52 26.22 17.38
C ALA A 233 -11.63 27.75 17.29
N ILE A 234 -10.51 28.39 16.98
CA ILE A 234 -10.48 29.82 16.72
C ILE A 234 -11.17 30.02 15.37
N GLU A 235 -12.38 30.56 15.38
CA GLU A 235 -13.21 30.75 14.19
C GLU A 235 -12.47 31.51 13.07
N SER A 236 -11.61 32.47 13.43
CA SER A 236 -10.78 33.21 12.47
C SER A 236 -9.65 32.39 11.83
N ARG A 237 -9.32 31.20 12.35
CA ARG A 237 -8.35 30.25 11.77
C ARG A 237 -9.01 29.14 10.95
N HIS A 238 -10.35 29.12 10.87
CA HIS A 238 -11.07 28.15 10.07
C HIS A 238 -10.87 28.43 8.57
N ASN A 239 -10.12 27.56 7.89
CA ASN A 239 -9.87 27.66 6.46
C ASN A 239 -10.11 26.31 5.77
N PRO A 240 -11.36 26.03 5.34
CA PRO A 240 -11.73 24.77 4.70
C PRO A 240 -10.93 24.47 3.42
N LYS A 241 -10.57 25.51 2.66
CA LYS A 241 -9.77 25.36 1.45
C LYS A 241 -8.38 24.82 1.79
N LEU A 242 -7.71 25.44 2.76
CA LEU A 242 -6.40 25.00 3.21
C LEU A 242 -6.46 23.60 3.85
N GLN A 243 -7.47 23.34 4.68
CA GLN A 243 -7.69 22.02 5.28
C GLN A 243 -7.84 20.94 4.20
N SER A 244 -8.71 21.15 3.21
CA SER A 244 -8.92 20.18 2.12
C SER A 244 -7.71 19.99 1.20
N SER A 245 -6.84 21.01 1.08
CA SER A 245 -5.58 20.91 0.34
C SER A 245 -4.51 20.11 1.09
N LYS A 246 -4.55 20.12 2.43
CA LYS A 246 -3.57 19.41 3.28
C LYS A 246 -4.05 18.03 3.72
N MET A 247 -5.36 17.83 3.79
CA MET A 247 -6.01 16.63 4.26
C MET A 247 -7.16 16.30 3.32
N PRO A 248 -6.97 15.38 2.36
CA PRO A 248 -7.99 15.05 1.39
C PRO A 248 -9.29 14.58 2.07
N LYS A 249 -10.44 14.85 1.45
CA LYS A 249 -11.74 14.66 2.10
C LYS A 249 -12.10 13.20 2.37
N HIS A 250 -11.57 12.25 1.59
CA HIS A 250 -11.86 10.82 1.82
C HIS A 250 -11.33 10.30 3.16
N TYR A 251 -10.36 11.00 3.77
CA TYR A 251 -9.86 10.72 5.12
C TYR A 251 -10.79 11.21 6.22
N TRP A 252 -11.63 12.21 5.94
CA TRP A 252 -12.38 12.93 6.98
C TRP A 252 -13.36 12.01 7.69
N ASN A 253 -13.95 11.05 6.99
CA ASN A 253 -14.88 10.08 7.56
C ASN A 253 -14.25 9.17 8.63
N LEU A 254 -12.92 9.13 8.73
CA LEU A 254 -12.18 8.35 9.72
C LEU A 254 -11.69 9.21 10.90
N LEU A 255 -11.89 10.54 10.83
CA LEU A 255 -11.47 11.48 11.86
C LEU A 255 -12.63 11.78 12.81
N ILE A 256 -12.36 11.62 14.10
CA ILE A 256 -13.34 11.82 15.18
C ILE A 256 -13.83 13.27 15.19
N GLU A 257 -12.95 14.24 14.91
CA GLU A 257 -13.28 15.67 14.85
C GLU A 257 -14.17 16.06 13.66
N MET A 258 -14.25 15.22 12.61
CA MET A 258 -15.03 15.50 11.40
C MET A 258 -16.38 14.78 11.38
N ASN A 259 -16.51 13.67 12.12
CA ASN A 259 -17.75 12.90 12.25
C ASN A 259 -18.70 13.51 13.30
N ARG A 260 -19.22 14.70 12.98
CA ARG A 260 -20.29 15.34 13.76
C ARG A 260 -21.62 14.64 13.43
N GLY A 261 -22.34 14.16 14.44
CA GLY A 261 -23.79 14.15 14.33
C GLY A 261 -24.24 15.61 14.26
N GLU A 262 -25.06 15.98 13.27
CA GLU A 262 -25.60 17.34 13.23
C GLU A 262 -26.19 17.68 14.61
N PRO A 263 -25.85 18.84 15.20
CA PRO A 263 -26.49 19.24 16.43
C PRO A 263 -27.99 19.30 16.16
N SER A 264 -28.77 18.50 16.91
CA SER A 264 -30.22 18.65 16.97
C SER A 264 -30.52 20.12 17.23
N ALA A 265 -31.14 20.76 16.24
CA ALA A 265 -31.83 22.03 16.45
C ALA A 265 -32.95 21.86 17.49
#